data_AF-A0A396JVR6-F1
#
_entry.id   AF-A0A396JVR6-F1
#
_cell.length_a   1.000
_cell.length_b   1.000
_cell.length_c   1.000
_cell.angle_alpha   90.00
_cell.angle_beta   90.00
_cell.angle_gamma   90.00
#
_symmetry.space_group_name_H-M   'P 1'
#
loop_
_entity.id
_entity.type
_entity.pdbx_description
1 polymer ?
#
loop_
_entity_poly.entity_id
_entity_poly.type
_entity_poly.pdbx_seq_one_letter_code
_entity_poly.pdbx_strand_id
1 'polypeptide(L)'
;MLLPLLLLLFILSEVVEGTKKSYGVYDKNSVKLFVFGDSYADTGNFMGSPSYKQPYGITFPGKPAGRFSDGRVLTDYIGNNLLSLLNTKSYC
;
A
#
# COMPACT_ATOMS: atom_id res chain seq x y z
N MET A 1 -38.17 23.57 24.13
CA MET A 1 -37.61 22.37 24.80
C MET A 1 -37.11 21.30 23.82
N LEU A 2 -37.61 21.22 22.57
CA LEU A 2 -37.12 20.24 21.58
C LEU A 2 -35.83 20.65 20.83
N LEU A 3 -35.53 21.95 20.71
CA LEU A 3 -34.34 22.43 20.01
C LEU A 3 -33.00 21.87 20.55
N PRO A 4 -32.73 21.81 21.87
CA PRO A 4 -31.49 21.22 22.38
C PRO A 4 -31.42 19.69 22.12
N LEU A 5 -32.57 19.00 22.07
CA LEU A 5 -32.61 17.58 21.76
C LEU A 5 -32.27 17.30 20.29
N LEU A 6 -32.75 18.16 19.37
CA LEU A 6 -32.45 18.08 17.95
C LEU A 6 -30.95 18.34 17.68
N LEU A 7 -30.36 19.31 18.39
CA LEU A 7 -28.94 19.63 18.29
C LEU A 7 -28.08 18.46 18.77
N LEU A 8 -28.45 17.83 19.89
CA LEU A 8 -27.78 16.65 20.41
C LEU A 8 -27.83 15.48 19.42
N LEU A 9 -28.97 15.25 18.78
CA LEU A 9 -29.13 14.20 17.78
C LEU A 9 -28.25 14.44 16.54
N PHE A 10 -28.13 15.70 16.11
CA PHE A 10 -27.28 16.09 14.97
C PHE A 10 -25.79 15.84 15.24
N ILE A 11 -25.31 16.24 16.42
CA ILE A 11 -23.91 16.01 16.85
C ILE A 11 -23.60 14.51 16.96
N LEU A 12 -24.54 13.70 17.48
CA LEU A 12 -24.36 12.24 17.53
C LEU A 12 -24.31 11.61 16.14
N SER A 13 -25.07 12.13 15.18
CA SER A 13 -25.10 11.62 13.80
C SER A 13 -23.78 11.84 13.07
N GLU A 14 -23.16 13.03 13.22
CA GLU A 14 -21.85 13.33 12.64
C GLU A 14 -20.72 12.48 13.24
N VAL A 15 -20.76 12.21 14.55
CA VAL A 15 -19.78 11.35 15.22
C VAL A 15 -19.89 9.89 14.75
N VAL A 16 -21.10 9.38 14.54
CA VAL A 16 -21.33 8.02 14.04
C VAL A 16 -20.83 7.84 12.60
N GLU A 17 -20.94 8.86 11.75
CA GLU A 17 -20.43 8.80 10.38
C GLU A 17 -18.90 9.03 10.32
N GLY A 18 -18.35 9.84 11.24
CA GLY A 18 -16.91 10.10 11.35
C GLY A 18 -16.07 8.87 11.73
N THR A 19 -16.67 7.88 12.41
CA THR A 19 -15.97 6.64 12.80
C THR A 19 -15.97 5.56 11.71
N LYS A 20 -16.82 5.67 10.68
CA LYS A 20 -16.89 4.68 9.58
C LYS A 20 -15.75 4.82 8.57
N LYS A 21 -15.02 5.95 8.56
CA LYS A 21 -14.00 6.24 7.54
C LYS A 21 -12.63 5.62 7.81
N SER A 22 -12.39 5.05 9.01
CA SER A 22 -11.06 4.58 9.44
C SER A 22 -11.00 3.11 9.86
N TYR A 23 -12.05 2.32 9.62
CA TYR A 23 -11.87 0.87 9.57
C TYR A 23 -11.52 0.53 8.14
N GLY A 24 -10.22 0.68 7.81
CA GLY A 24 -9.69 0.19 6.54
C GLY A 24 -10.25 -1.19 6.29
N VAL A 25 -10.80 -1.39 5.09
CA VAL A 25 -11.35 -2.67 4.65
C VAL A 25 -10.22 -3.70 4.77
N TYR A 26 -10.16 -4.37 5.91
CA TYR A 26 -9.29 -5.51 6.13
C TYR A 26 -9.93 -6.65 5.37
N ASP A 27 -9.53 -6.78 4.10
CA ASP A 27 -9.76 -8.01 3.38
C ASP A 27 -9.01 -9.13 4.12
N LYS A 28 -9.78 -9.95 4.84
CA LYS A 28 -9.27 -11.08 5.63
C LYS A 28 -8.50 -12.09 4.77
N ASN A 29 -8.65 -12.04 3.45
CA ASN A 29 -7.96 -12.92 2.51
C ASN A 29 -6.75 -12.25 1.83
N SER A 30 -6.38 -11.01 2.20
CA SER A 30 -5.25 -10.34 1.56
C SER A 30 -3.91 -10.85 2.10
N VAL A 31 -3.17 -11.58 1.28
CA VAL A 31 -1.80 -11.99 1.62
C VAL A 31 -0.87 -10.78 1.54
N LYS A 32 -0.05 -10.57 2.56
CA LYS A 32 0.94 -9.48 2.64
C LYS A 32 2.34 -10.05 2.60
N LEU A 33 3.25 -9.32 1.95
CA LEU A 33 4.68 -9.63 1.92
C LEU A 33 5.43 -8.55 2.68
N PHE A 34 6.09 -8.95 3.77
CA PHE A 34 7.02 -8.11 4.51
C PHE A 34 8.42 -8.47 4.06
N VAL A 35 9.18 -7.48 3.60
CA VAL A 35 10.51 -7.67 3.03
C VAL A 35 11.51 -6.90 3.88
N PHE A 36 12.57 -7.59 4.30
CA PHE A 36 13.73 -7.00 4.94
C PHE A 36 14.95 -7.26 4.07
N GLY A 37 15.91 -6.34 4.08
CA GLY A 37 17.13 -6.47 3.30
C GLY A 37 17.83 -5.14 3.08
N ASP A 38 18.66 -5.14 2.05
CA ASP A 38 19.44 -3.99 1.59
C ASP A 38 18.91 -3.49 0.23
N SER A 39 19.79 -2.87 -0.55
CA SER A 39 19.50 -2.36 -1.89
C SER A 39 18.89 -3.40 -2.85
N TYR A 40 19.19 -4.70 -2.69
CA TYR A 40 18.62 -5.76 -3.55
C TYR A 40 17.13 -5.98 -3.32
N ALA A 41 16.62 -5.62 -2.14
CA ALA A 41 15.22 -5.73 -1.77
C ALA A 41 14.49 -4.38 -1.83
N ASP A 42 15.23 -3.27 -1.82
CA ASP A 42 14.69 -1.92 -1.73
C ASP A 42 13.91 -1.52 -2.99
N THR A 43 12.65 -1.14 -2.80
CA THR A 43 11.76 -0.62 -3.85
C THR A 43 11.55 0.89 -3.77
N GLY A 44 12.36 1.61 -2.99
CA GLY A 44 12.38 3.07 -2.91
C GLY A 44 12.40 3.68 -1.50
N ASN A 45 12.71 2.91 -0.46
CA ASN A 45 12.79 3.39 0.91
C ASN A 45 14.01 4.30 1.14
N PHE A 46 15.15 4.04 0.50
CA PHE A 46 16.34 4.87 0.71
C PHE A 46 16.31 6.15 -0.14
N MET A 47 15.62 7.17 0.37
CA MET A 47 15.47 8.48 -0.25
C MET A 47 16.82 9.18 -0.51
N GLY A 48 16.94 9.85 -1.65
CA GLY A 48 18.14 10.61 -2.02
C GLY A 48 19.34 9.76 -2.47
N SER A 49 19.18 8.43 -2.50
CA SER A 49 20.22 7.53 -2.97
C SER A 49 20.41 7.59 -4.50
N PRO A 50 21.52 7.05 -5.03
CA PRO A 50 21.78 7.02 -6.47
C PRO A 50 20.71 6.31 -7.30
N SER A 51 19.89 5.43 -6.70
CA SER A 51 18.80 4.71 -7.37
C SER A 51 17.65 5.60 -7.87
N TYR A 52 17.66 6.89 -7.49
CA TYR A 52 16.79 7.93 -8.03
C TYR A 52 17.39 8.71 -9.20
N LYS A 53 18.52 8.24 -9.77
CA LYS A 53 19.15 8.81 -10.96
C LYS A 53 19.35 7.75 -12.03
N GLN A 54 19.54 8.17 -13.29
CA GLN A 54 19.94 7.23 -14.34
C GLN A 54 21.30 6.58 -13.98
N PRO A 55 21.52 5.29 -14.33
CA PRO A 55 20.73 4.48 -15.26
C PRO A 55 19.61 3.65 -14.61
N TYR A 56 19.25 3.89 -13.35
CA TYR A 56 18.27 3.04 -12.67
C TYR A 56 16.85 3.23 -13.23
N GLY A 57 16.14 2.11 -13.35
CA GLY A 57 14.76 2.06 -13.80
C GLY A 57 14.50 2.34 -15.29
N ILE A 58 15.48 2.30 -16.20
CA ILE A 58 15.25 2.52 -17.65
C ILE A 58 14.38 1.39 -18.22
N THR A 59 14.69 0.13 -17.92
CA THR A 59 13.86 -1.00 -18.34
C THR A 59 12.50 -1.02 -17.64
N PHE A 60 12.47 -0.80 -16.32
CA PHE A 60 11.23 -0.66 -15.55
C PHE A 60 11.48 0.21 -14.30
N PRO A 61 10.67 1.25 -14.03
CA PRO A 61 9.42 1.62 -14.69
C PRO A 61 9.57 2.61 -15.87
N GLY A 62 10.75 2.74 -16.48
CA GLY A 62 11.05 3.74 -17.51
C GLY A 62 11.65 5.04 -16.96
N LYS A 63 11.85 5.12 -15.63
CA LYS A 63 12.49 6.24 -14.93
C LYS A 63 13.03 5.77 -13.57
N PRO A 64 14.02 6.48 -12.99
CA PRO A 64 14.49 6.18 -11.65
C PRO A 64 13.36 6.26 -10.62
N ALA A 65 13.23 5.21 -9.80
CA ALA A 65 12.16 5.05 -8.82
C ALA A 65 12.65 4.42 -7.51
N GLY A 66 13.94 4.57 -7.21
CA GLY A 66 14.51 4.14 -5.93
C GLY A 66 14.95 2.67 -5.85
N ARG A 67 14.75 1.90 -6.93
CA ARG A 67 15.28 0.52 -7.06
C ARG A 67 16.73 0.56 -7.49
N PHE A 68 17.59 -0.22 -6.84
CA PHE A 68 18.99 -0.40 -7.24
C PHE A 68 19.13 -1.40 -8.40
N SER A 69 18.28 -1.24 -9.42
CA SER A 69 18.25 -2.04 -10.65
C SER A 69 17.78 -1.18 -11.81
N ASP A 70 18.15 -1.56 -13.03
CA ASP A 70 17.57 -0.98 -14.25
C ASP A 70 16.09 -1.38 -14.43
N GLY A 71 15.64 -2.41 -13.72
CA GLY A 71 14.28 -2.90 -13.79
C GLY A 71 13.71 -3.27 -12.42
N ARG A 72 12.84 -4.27 -12.44
CA ARG A 72 12.30 -4.89 -11.23
C ARG A 72 13.41 -5.54 -10.40
N VAL A 73 13.26 -5.50 -9.08
CA VAL A 73 14.05 -6.30 -8.14
C VAL A 73 13.29 -7.59 -7.79
N LEU A 74 13.94 -8.57 -7.16
CA LEU A 74 13.35 -9.90 -6.91
C LEU A 74 11.99 -9.82 -6.19
N THR A 75 11.85 -8.87 -5.28
CA THR A 75 10.64 -8.65 -4.47
C THR A 75 9.44 -8.22 -5.31
N ASP A 76 9.65 -7.52 -6.42
CA ASP A 76 8.58 -7.19 -7.38
C ASP A 76 8.02 -8.46 -8.05
N TYR A 77 8.86 -9.45 -8.36
CA TYR A 77 8.43 -10.69 -8.99
C TYR A 77 7.67 -11.58 -8.01
N ILE A 78 8.13 -11.67 -6.76
CA ILE A 78 7.44 -12.41 -5.71
C ILE A 78 6.10 -11.73 -5.40
N GLY A 79 6.09 -10.41 -5.23
CA GLY A 79 4.86 -9.65 -4.96
C GLY A 79 3.82 -9.77 -6.08
N ASN A 80 4.22 -9.66 -7.34
CA ASN A 80 3.27 -9.73 -8.46
C ASN A 80 2.79 -11.15 -8.73
N ASN A 81 3.70 -12.13 -8.79
CA ASN A 81 3.33 -13.48 -9.23
C ASN A 81 2.79 -14.31 -8.07
N LEU A 82 3.49 -14.33 -6.93
CA LEU A 82 3.16 -15.25 -5.85
C LEU A 82 1.97 -14.78 -5.03
N LEU A 83 1.90 -13.49 -4.66
CA LEU A 83 0.75 -12.98 -3.90
C LEU A 83 -0.54 -12.94 -4.75
N SER A 84 -0.43 -12.65 -6.05
CA SER A 84 -1.59 -12.70 -6.95
C SER A 84 -2.19 -14.11 -6.99
N LEU A 85 -1.35 -15.14 -7.13
CA LEU A 85 -1.80 -16.53 -7.11
C LEU A 85 -2.45 -16.92 -5.78
N LEU A 86 -1.93 -16.45 -4.65
CA LEU A 86 -2.49 -16.76 -3.33
C LEU A 86 -3.84 -16.04 -3.09
N ASN A 87 -4.02 -14.82 -3.58
CA ASN A 87 -5.29 -14.12 -3.50
C ASN A 87 -6.37 -14.72 -4.43
N THR A 88 -5.97 -15.37 -5.54
CA THR A 88 -6.93 -16.03 -6.45
C THR A 88 -7.43 -17.39 -5.97
N LYS A 89 -6.75 -18.02 -5.00
CA LYS A 89 -7.16 -19.34 -4.47
C LYS A 89 -8.30 -19.30 -3.45
N SER A 90 -8.89 -18.13 -3.17
CA SER A 90 -10.09 -18.02 -2.32
C SER A 90 -11.41 -18.32 -3.04
N TYR A 91 -11.36 -18.91 -4.24
CA TYR A 91 -12.53 -19.46 -4.93
C TYR A 91 -12.39 -20.97 -5.10
N CYS A 92 -12.77 -21.72 -4.06
CA CYS A 92 -13.35 -23.08 -4.08
C CYS A 92 -13.76 -23.42 -2.64
#